data_AF-A0A0V0YQ76-F1
#
_entry.id   AF-A0A0V0YQ76-F1
#
_cell.length_a   1.000
_cell.length_b   1.000
_cell.length_c   1.000
_cell.angle_alpha   90.00
_cell.angle_beta   90.00
_cell.angle_gamma   90.00
#
_symmetry.space_group_name_H-M   'P 1'
#
loop_
_entity.id
_entity.type
_entity.pdbx_description
1 polymer ?
#
loop_
_entity_poly.entity_id
_entity_poly.type
_entity_poly.pdbx_seq_one_letter_code
_entity_poly.pdbx_strand_id
1 'polypeptide(L)'
;NTGLDPSQTSFFQVLNIPTKINKGTVEIITPVELIKKGDKVGSSEAALLAKLGIRPFSYGLVVQSVYDDGSVFTPEVLDLTEDDLIE
;
A
#
# COMPACT_ATOMS: atom_id res chain seq x y z
N ASN A 1 -13.68 5.71 10.54
CA ASN A 1 -14.23 4.54 11.26
C ASN A 1 -13.76 3.26 10.60
N THR A 2 -13.12 2.34 11.33
CA THR A 2 -12.55 1.10 10.77
C THR A 2 -13.57 -0.05 10.71
N GLY A 3 -14.74 0.09 11.35
CA GLY A 3 -15.78 -0.95 11.36
C GLY A 3 -15.43 -2.21 12.16
N LEU A 4 -14.30 -2.19 12.89
CA LEU A 4 -13.84 -3.31 13.71
C LEU A 4 -14.44 -3.27 15.12
N ASP A 5 -14.62 -4.47 15.68
CA ASP A 5 -15.15 -4.69 17.02
C ASP A 5 -14.19 -4.15 18.11
N PRO A 6 -14.69 -3.57 19.22
CA PRO A 6 -13.86 -3.03 20.30
C PRO A 6 -12.89 -4.03 20.94
N SER A 7 -13.18 -5.34 20.87
CA SER A 7 -12.30 -6.41 21.36
C SER A 7 -10.97 -6.50 20.62
N GLN A 8 -10.89 -5.97 19.40
CA GLN A 8 -9.70 -6.02 18.54
C GLN A 8 -8.76 -4.81 18.74
N THR A 9 -9.00 -3.97 19.74
CA THR A 9 -8.18 -2.77 20.03
C THR A 9 -6.73 -3.09 20.39
N SER A 10 -6.46 -4.26 20.97
CA SER A 10 -5.11 -4.72 21.32
C SER A 10 -4.17 -4.79 20.10
N PHE A 11 -4.71 -5.10 18.92
CA PHE A 11 -3.92 -5.18 17.69
C PHE A 11 -3.38 -3.82 17.23
N PHE A 12 -4.17 -2.76 17.41
CA PHE A 12 -3.77 -1.39 17.11
C PHE A 12 -2.75 -0.85 18.12
N GLN A 13 -2.84 -1.29 19.37
CA GLN A 13 -1.89 -0.92 20.43
C GLN A 13 -0.50 -1.50 20.15
N VAL A 14 -0.40 -2.75 19.68
CA VAL A 14 0.89 -3.38 19.31
C VAL A 14 1.60 -2.62 18.19
N LEU A 15 0.83 -2.01 17.28
CA LEU A 15 1.34 -1.23 16.16
C LEU A 15 1.55 0.26 16.50
N ASN A 16 1.44 0.65 17.78
CA ASN A 16 1.51 2.04 18.24
C ASN A 16 0.53 2.99 17.51
N ILE A 17 -0.62 2.48 17.08
CA ILE A 17 -1.65 3.29 16.40
C ILE A 17 -2.65 3.83 17.44
N PRO A 18 -2.75 5.16 17.61
CA PRO A 18 -3.70 5.74 18.56
C PRO A 18 -5.14 5.52 18.07
N THR A 19 -5.92 4.76 18.86
CA THR A 19 -7.31 4.43 18.55
C THR A 19 -8.24 4.78 19.71
N LYS A 20 -9.50 5.10 19.39
CA LYS A 20 -10.58 5.37 20.34
C LYS A 20 -11.80 4.54 19.96
N ILE A 21 -12.53 4.03 20.94
CA ILE A 21 -13.81 3.38 20.70
C ILE A 21 -14.88 4.45 20.58
N ASN A 22 -15.58 4.49 19.44
CA ASN A 22 -16.67 5.42 19.17
C ASN A 22 -17.89 4.62 18.70
N LYS A 23 -19.03 4.79 19.39
CA LYS A 23 -20.31 4.12 19.09
C LYS A 23 -20.21 2.60 18.86
N GLY A 24 -19.34 1.92 19.64
CA GLY A 24 -19.16 0.47 19.55
C GLY A 24 -18.25 0.00 18.40
N THR A 25 -17.53 0.91 17.74
CA THR A 25 -16.55 0.60 16.69
C THR A 25 -15.19 1.25 16.99
N VAL A 26 -14.11 0.66 16.48
CA VAL A 26 -12.77 1.23 16.62
C VAL A 26 -12.57 2.37 15.61
N GLU A 27 -12.06 3.50 16.09
CA GLU A 27 -11.74 4.67 15.27
C GLU A 27 -10.30 5.09 15.48
N ILE A 28 -9.57 5.31 14.39
CA ILE A 28 -8.19 5.81 14.41
C ILE A 28 -8.25 7.33 14.60
N ILE A 29 -7.54 7.83 15.61
CA ILE A 29 -7.59 9.25 16.02
C ILE A 29 -6.69 10.11 15.14
N THR A 30 -5.53 9.57 14.77
CA THR A 30 -4.50 10.28 14.00
C THR A 30 -4.07 9.45 12.80
N PRO A 31 -3.82 10.07 11.63
CA PRO A 31 -3.22 9.37 10.51
C PRO A 31 -1.84 8.85 10.91
N VAL A 32 -1.57 7.58 10.59
CA VAL A 32 -0.28 6.92 10.85
C VAL A 32 0.24 6.36 9.54
N GLU A 33 1.50 6.64 9.25
CA GLU A 33 2.21 6.07 8.11
C GLU A 33 2.71 4.67 8.49
N LEU A 34 1.97 3.64 8.07
CA LEU A 34 2.20 2.24 8.45
C LEU A 34 3.41 1.61 7.76
N ILE A 35 3.65 1.96 6.50
CA ILE A 35 4.72 1.41 5.68
C ILE A 35 5.28 2.53 4.79
N LYS A 36 6.59 2.48 4.52
CA LYS A 36 7.26 3.38 3.56
C LYS A 36 7.79 2.60 2.38
N LYS A 37 7.98 3.30 1.25
CA LYS A 37 8.61 2.70 0.06
C LYS A 37 10.02 2.22 0.43
N GLY A 38 10.26 0.92 0.25
CA GLY A 38 11.55 0.28 0.55
C GLY A 38 11.58 -0.47 1.87
N ASP A 39 10.62 -0.25 2.76
CA ASP A 39 10.52 -0.98 4.03
C ASP A 39 9.87 -2.35 3.81
N LYS A 40 10.38 -3.37 4.52
CA LYS A 40 9.76 -4.69 4.53
C LYS A 40 8.48 -4.66 5.35
N VAL A 41 7.38 -5.10 4.74
CA VAL A 41 6.10 -5.25 5.44
C VAL A 41 6.17 -6.46 6.37
N GLY A 42 5.97 -6.25 7.67
CA GLY A 42 5.88 -7.32 8.66
C GLY A 42 4.52 -8.01 8.66
N SER A 43 4.43 -9.12 9.38
CA SER A 43 3.21 -9.93 9.45
C SER A 43 2.03 -9.17 10.08
N SER A 44 2.31 -8.30 11.05
CA SER A 44 1.28 -7.53 11.77
C SER A 44 0.70 -6.41 10.91
N GLU A 45 1.54 -5.69 10.16
CA GLU A 45 1.13 -4.63 9.24
C GLU A 45 0.34 -5.20 8.06
N ALA A 46 0.80 -6.33 7.49
CA ALA A 46 0.10 -7.02 6.41
C ALA A 46 -1.29 -7.50 6.85
N ALA A 47 -1.40 -8.08 8.06
CA ALA A 47 -2.67 -8.51 8.61
C ALA A 47 -3.64 -7.33 8.85
N LEU A 48 -3.13 -6.18 9.28
CA LEU A 48 -3.93 -4.97 9.47
C LEU A 48 -4.46 -4.44 8.13
N LEU A 49 -3.59 -4.28 7.14
CA LEU A 49 -3.97 -3.83 5.79
C LEU A 49 -5.03 -4.75 5.18
N ALA A 50 -4.87 -6.07 5.33
CA ALA A 50 -5.86 -7.06 4.90
C ALA A 50 -7.21 -6.91 5.62
N LYS A 51 -7.22 -6.68 6.94
CA LYS A 51 -8.45 -6.46 7.72
C LYS A 51 -9.17 -5.16 7.38
N LEU A 52 -8.41 -4.11 7.02
CA LEU A 52 -8.96 -2.84 6.54
C LEU A 52 -9.37 -2.91 5.06
N GLY A 53 -9.13 -4.03 4.37
CA GLY A 53 -9.40 -4.18 2.95
C GLY A 53 -8.48 -3.37 2.03
N ILE A 54 -7.38 -2.84 2.57
CA ILE A 54 -6.42 -2.01 1.84
C ILE A 54 -5.38 -2.94 1.20
N ARG A 55 -5.26 -2.86 -0.13
CA ARG A 55 -4.26 -3.62 -0.91
C ARG A 55 -3.34 -2.62 -1.60
N PRO A 56 -2.19 -2.27 -0.99
CA PRO A 56 -1.30 -1.25 -1.54
C PRO A 56 -0.39 -1.77 -2.66
N PHE A 57 -0.48 -3.06 -2.99
CA PHE A 57 0.36 -3.70 -4.00
C PHE A 57 -0.49 -4.21 -5.16
N SER A 58 -0.02 -3.87 -6.37
CA SER A 58 -0.50 -4.47 -7.62
C SER A 58 0.50 -5.52 -8.06
N TYR A 59 0.00 -6.69 -8.45
CA TYR A 59 0.81 -7.74 -9.06
C TYR A 59 0.58 -7.70 -10.57
N GLY A 60 1.66 -7.72 -11.33
CA GLY A 60 1.63 -7.64 -12.78
C GLY A 60 2.94 -8.13 -13.38
N LEU A 61 2.98 -8.18 -14.69
CA LEU A 61 4.18 -8.56 -15.43
C LEU A 61 5.09 -7.33 -15.51
N VAL A 62 6.27 -7.42 -14.90
CA VAL A 62 7.27 -6.35 -14.96
C VAL A 62 8.20 -6.65 -16.14
N VAL A 63 8.11 -5.81 -17.18
CA VAL A 63 9.03 -5.87 -18.32
C VAL A 63 10.44 -5.57 -17.82
N GLN A 64 11.43 -6.39 -18.18
CA GLN A 64 12.83 -6.16 -17.81
C GLN A 64 13.64 -5.57 -18.95
N SER A 65 13.36 -6.01 -20.18
CA SER A 65 14.01 -5.50 -21.38
C SER A 65 13.09 -5.68 -22.56
N VAL A 66 13.14 -4.73 -23.48
CA VAL A 66 12.45 -4.78 -24.77
C VAL A 66 13.53 -4.87 -25.84
N TYR A 67 13.38 -5.80 -26.77
CA TYR A 67 14.24 -5.89 -27.95
C TYR A 67 13.42 -5.54 -29.17
N ASP A 68 13.89 -4.57 -29.95
CA ASP A 68 13.27 -4.18 -31.22
C ASP A 68 14.36 -3.78 -32.24
N ASP A 69 14.27 -4.34 -33.45
CA ASP A 69 15.16 -4.16 -34.60
C ASP A 69 16.67 -3.96 -34.26
N GLY A 70 17.25 -4.89 -33.49
CA GLY A 70 18.68 -4.84 -33.13
C GLY A 70 19.04 -3.98 -31.93
N SER A 71 18.08 -3.25 -31.36
CA SER A 71 18.27 -2.39 -30.19
C SER A 71 17.61 -2.98 -28.93
N VAL A 72 18.24 -2.77 -27.77
CA VAL A 72 17.71 -3.19 -26.47
C VAL A 72 17.32 -1.94 -25.68
N PHE A 73 16.05 -1.85 -25.30
CA PHE A 73 15.48 -0.75 -24.55
C PHE A 73 15.19 -1.15 -23.10
N THR A 74 15.35 -0.18 -22.20
CA THR A 74 14.92 -0.31 -20.81
C THR A 74 13.39 -0.19 -20.72
N PRO A 75 12.77 -0.78 -19.69
CA PRO A 75 11.31 -0.73 -19.50
C PRO A 75 10.75 0.69 -19.41
N GLU A 76 11.58 1.64 -18.97
CA GLU A 76 11.25 3.07 -18.82
C GLU A 76 10.79 3.71 -20.14
N VAL A 77 11.25 3.21 -21.29
CA VAL A 77 10.83 3.71 -22.61
C VAL A 77 9.36 3.41 -22.89
N LEU A 78 8.76 2.43 -22.21
CA LEU A 78 7.33 2.11 -22.33
C LEU A 78 6.45 2.98 -21.42
N ASP A 79 7.02 3.64 -20.41
CA ASP A 79 6.31 4.52 -19.49
C ASP A 79 6.14 5.93 -20.09
N LEU A 80 5.61 6.00 -21.32
CA LEU A 80 5.30 7.26 -22.00
C LEU A 80 3.93 7.77 -21.58
N THR A 81 3.86 9.02 -21.17
CA THR A 81 2.60 9.72 -20.92
C THR A 81 2.16 10.49 -22.16
N GLU A 82 0.87 10.83 -22.28
CA GLU A 82 0.40 11.68 -23.39
C GLU A 82 1.11 13.04 -23.41
N ASP A 83 1.54 13.55 -22.26
CA ASP A 83 2.32 14.78 -22.13
C ASP A 83 3.72 14.67 -22.76
N ASP A 84 4.31 13.47 -22.81
CA ASP A 84 5.60 13.23 -23.47
C ASP A 84 5.48 13.20 -25.01
N LEU A 85 4.25 13.13 -25.53
CA LEU A 85 3.95 13.10 -26.97
C LEU A 85 3.51 14.47 -27.52
N ILE A 86 3.29 15.46 -26.67
CA ILE A 86 2.89 16.81 -27.08
C ILE A 86 4.16 17.66 -27.28
N GLU A 87 4.32 18.21 -28.49
CA GLU A 87 5.38 19.15 -28.89
C GLU A 87 5.22 20.56 -28.26
#